data_AF-A0A933DG83-F1
#
_entry.id   AF-A0A933DG83-F1
#
_cell.length_a   1.000
_cell.length_b   1.000
_cell.length_c   1.000
_cell.angle_alpha   90.00
_cell.angle_beta   90.00
_cell.angle_gamma   90.00
#
_symmetry.space_group_name_H-M   'P 1'
#
loop_
_entity.id
_entity.type
_entity.pdbx_description
1 polymer ?
#
loop_
_entity_poly.entity_id
_entity_poly.type
_entity_poly.pdbx_seq_one_letter_code
_entity_poly.pdbx_strand_id
1 'polypeptide(L)' 'MTKKPSSLINHLIKSKKRLRRGLAAMPIEEKVKMLVAMQKMSNQIRISCGRKPLPEWQL' A
#
# COMPACT_ATOMS: atom_id res chain seq x y z
N MET A 1 25.77 -13.41 11.41
CA MET A 1 25.00 -12.54 12.34
C MET A 1 23.52 -12.60 11.97
N THR A 2 22.76 -13.50 12.58
CA THR A 2 21.31 -13.59 12.40
C THR A 2 20.68 -12.38 13.09
N LYS A 3 20.17 -11.41 12.32
CA LYS A 3 19.38 -10.30 12.88
C LYS A 3 18.24 -10.92 13.69
N LYS A 4 18.24 -10.72 15.02
CA LYS A 4 17.19 -11.26 15.91
C LYS A 4 15.82 -10.85 15.36
N PRO A 5 14.81 -11.74 15.33
CA PRO A 5 13.47 -11.45 14.79
C PRO A 5 12.86 -10.14 15.34
N SER A 6 13.16 -9.83 16.60
CA SER A 6 12.76 -8.58 17.27
C SER A 6 13.25 -7.31 16.56
N SER A 7 14.46 -7.34 15.98
CA SER A 7 15.02 -6.19 15.25
C SER A 7 14.27 -5.92 13.93
N LEU A 8 13.89 -6.98 13.21
CA LEU A 8 13.12 -6.89 11.97
C LEU A 8 11.69 -6.40 12.23
N ILE A 9 11.03 -6.97 13.26
CA ILE A 9 9.67 -6.57 13.65
C ILE A 9 9.66 -5.08 14.07
N ASN A 10 10.61 -4.65 14.90
CA ASN A 10 10.72 -3.25 15.30
C ASN A 10 10.99 -2.32 14.11
N HIS A 11 11.81 -2.75 13.16
CA HIS A 11 12.05 -2.01 11.93
C HIS A 11 10.78 -1.86 11.09
N LEU A 12 10.00 -2.94 10.94
CA LEU A 12 8.72 -2.93 10.25
C LEU A 12 7.70 -2.00 10.92
N ILE A 13 7.59 -2.05 12.25
CA ILE A 13 6.68 -1.18 13.00
C ILE A 13 7.07 0.29 12.83
N LYS A 14 8.36 0.63 12.96
CA LYS A 14 8.85 2.01 12.76
C LYS A 14 8.60 2.50 11.33
N SER A 15 8.86 1.65 10.34
CA SER A 15 8.62 1.97 8.92
C SER A 15 7.13 2.21 8.65
N LYS A 16 6.25 1.34 9.17
CA LYS A 16 4.79 1.53 9.08
C LYS A 16 4.34 2.83 9.75
N LYS A 17 4.87 3.16 10.94
CA LYS A 17 4.53 4.41 11.65
C LYS A 17 4.96 5.65 10.87
N ARG A 18 6.16 5.63 10.27
CA ARG A 18 6.66 6.71 9.42
C ARG A 18 5.77 6.90 8.19
N LEU A 19 5.43 5.80 7.51
CA LEU A 19 4.54 5.83 6.34
C LEU A 19 3.18 6.44 6.69
N ARG A 20 2.55 6.00 7.79
CA ARG A 20 1.25 6.56 8.24
C ARG A 20 1.32 8.06 8.48
N ARG A 21 2.40 8.57 9.08
CA ARG A 21 2.59 10.01 9.30
C ARG A 21 2.75 10.77 7.98
N GLY A 22 3.54 10.24 7.06
CA GLY A 22 3.70 10.84 5.72
C GLY A 22 2.39 10.86 4.95
N LEU A 23 1.63 9.77 4.99
CA LEU A 23 0.31 9.70 4.38
C LEU A 23 -0.69 10.65 5.05
N ALA A 24 -0.68 10.79 6.37
CA ALA A 24 -1.58 11.72 7.06
C ALA A 24 -1.36 13.17 6.61
N ALA A 25 -0.09 13.58 6.46
CA ALA A 25 0.31 14.92 6.04
C ALA A 25 0.13 15.20 4.53
N MET A 26 -0.16 14.17 3.72
CA MET A 26 -0.30 14.32 2.28
C MET A 26 -1.61 15.06 1.90
N PRO A 27 -1.60 15.94 0.88
CA PRO A 27 -2.81 16.53 0.32
C PRO A 27 -3.83 15.48 -0.13
N ILE A 28 -5.11 15.82 -0.13
CA ILE A 28 -6.18 14.87 -0.45
C ILE A 28 -6.09 14.39 -1.90
N GLU A 29 -5.69 15.26 -2.82
CA GLU A 29 -5.54 14.97 -4.25
C GLU A 29 -4.47 13.90 -4.48
N GLU A 30 -3.33 14.03 -3.79
CA GLU A 30 -2.24 13.07 -3.89
C GLU A 30 -2.61 11.72 -3.25
N LYS A 31 -3.40 11.73 -2.17
CA LYS A 31 -3.98 10.50 -1.59
C LYS A 31 -4.88 9.78 -2.60
N VAL A 32 -5.75 10.52 -3.28
CA VAL A 32 -6.66 9.94 -4.30
C VAL A 32 -5.86 9.38 -5.48
N LYS A 33 -4.86 10.11 -6.00
CA LYS A 33 -3.98 9.58 -7.06
C LYS A 33 -3.30 8.27 -6.65
N MET A 34 -2.80 8.20 -5.42
CA MET A 34 -2.17 7.00 -4.89
C MET A 34 -3.16 5.82 -4.78
N LEU A 35 -4.38 6.06 -4.29
CA LEU A 35 -5.44 5.04 -4.21
C LEU A 35 -5.81 4.50 -5.59
N VAL A 36 -5.97 5.38 -6.59
CA VAL A 36 -6.25 4.98 -7.98
C VAL A 36 -5.10 4.13 -8.54
N ALA A 37 -3.85 4.52 -8.31
CA ALA A 37 -2.69 3.75 -8.75
C ALA A 37 -2.65 2.35 -8.11
N MET A 38 -2.93 2.26 -6.80
CA MET A 38 -3.03 0.98 -6.09
C MET A 38 -4.15 0.11 -6.65
N GLN A 39 -5.29 0.69 -6.98
CA GLN A 39 -6.42 -0.03 -7.58
C GLN A 39 -6.07 -0.57 -8.97
N LYS A 40 -5.41 0.22 -9.81
CA LYS A 40 -4.92 -0.24 -11.13
C LYS A 40 -3.97 -1.43 -11.00
N MET A 41 -3.02 -1.35 -10.08
CA MET A 41 -2.10 -2.46 -9.79
C MET A 41 -2.85 -3.70 -9.27
N SER A 42 -3.81 -3.53 -8.36
CA SER A 42 -4.66 -4.62 -7.86
C SER A 42 -5.43 -5.30 -9.00
N ASN A 43 -6.00 -4.52 -9.92
CA ASN A 43 -6.69 -5.05 -11.09
C ASN A 43 -5.76 -5.80 -12.04
N GLN A 44 -4.53 -5.33 -12.25
CA GLN A 44 -3.53 -6.05 -13.04
C GLN A 44 -3.25 -7.43 -12.42
N ILE A 45 -3.07 -7.50 -11.10
CA ILE A 45 -2.87 -8.77 -10.39
C ILE A 45 -4.11 -9.67 -10.54
N ARG A 46 -5.32 -9.14 -10.35
CA ARG A 46 -6.56 -9.90 -10.53
C ARG A 46 -6.67 -10.53 -11.91
N ILE A 47 -6.41 -9.75 -12.96
CA ILE A 47 -6.44 -10.21 -14.35
C ILE A 47 -5.40 -11.33 -14.55
N SER A 48 -4.19 -11.17 -14.01
CA SER A 48 -3.14 -12.20 -14.08
C SER A 48 -3.53 -13.51 -13.38
N CYS A 49 -4.40 -13.44 -12.36
CA CYS A 49 -4.98 -14.61 -11.69
C CYS A 49 -6.28 -15.12 -12.33
N GLY A 50 -6.63 -14.69 -13.55
CA GLY A 50 -7.85 -15.12 -14.25
C GLY A 50 -9.15 -14.53 -13.70
N ARG A 51 -9.09 -13.50 -12.85
CA ARG A 51 -10.27 -12.84 -12.27
C ARG A 51 -10.61 -11.56 -13.03
N LYS A 52 -11.91 -11.23 -13.09
CA LYS A 52 -12.38 -9.95 -13.65
C LYS A 52 -11.87 -8.75 -12.82
N PRO A 53 -11.56 -7.61 -13.47
CA PRO A 53 -11.19 -6.38 -12.76
C PRO A 53 -12.37 -5.85 -11.94
N LEU A 54 -12.07 -5.14 -10.86
CA LEU A 54 -13.05 -4.37 -10.10
C LEU A 54 -13.25 -3.00 -10.76
N PRO A 55 -14.48 -2.46 -10.79
CA PRO A 55 -14.75 -1.12 -11.30
C PRO A 55 -13.98 -0.03 -10.53
N GLU A 56 -13.56 1.03 -11.20
CA GLU A 56 -12.78 2.12 -10.60
C GLU A 56 -13.55 2.92 -9.53
N TRP A 57 -14.88 2.88 -9.54
CA TRP A 57 -15.74 3.54 -8.54
C TRP A 57 -15.94 2.73 -7.25
N GLN A 58 -15.44 1.49 -7.17
CA GLN A 58 -15.44 0.69 -5.93
C GLN A 58 -14.20 0.92 -5.06
N LEU A 59 -13.68 2.15 -5.04
CA LEU A 59 -12.65 2.58 -4.09
C LEU A 59 -13.18 2.55 -2.65
#